data_AF-A0A5B6YPB2-F1
#
_entry.id   AF-A0A5B6YPB2-F1
#
_cell.length_a   1.000
_cell.length_b   1.000
_cell.length_c   1.000
_cell.angle_alpha   90.00
_cell.angle_beta   90.00
_cell.angle_gamma   90.00
#
_symmetry.space_group_name_H-M   'P 1'
#
loop_
_entity.id
_entity.type
_entity.pdbx_description
1 polymer ?
#
loop_
_entity_poly.entity_id
_entity_poly.type
_entity_poly.pdbx_seq_one_letter_code
_entity_poly.pdbx_strand_id
1 'polypeptide(L)'
;DTYEVLDKFSGASLVGTKYVPLFDYFTEYSDVAFRVVADDFVTPHGGTGVVHCAPAFGEDDYRVCIENQIITKGESLLVAVDDNGCFTAKITDFSGRYIKDADKDIIQVVKNKGRLVKFGSITHSYAFCARSNTPLIWRAVPNWFIAVEKLKDQVLENSKQTYWVPDFVKEKRFHNWLENARDWAVSRTRFWGTPLPVWISEDGEETIVMDSIDKLENFSGVKVTDLHRHHIDHITIPSNRGPNFGVLRRVEDVFDCWFESGSMPYAYIHYPFENVELFENNFPGH
;
A
#
# COMPACT_ATOMS: atom_id res chain seq x y z
N ASP A 1 16.06 16.28 -40.99
CA ASP A 1 15.88 15.17 -40.03
C ASP A 1 16.92 14.08 -40.20
N THR A 2 18.19 14.41 -39.98
CA THR A 2 19.30 13.45 -40.05
C THR A 2 19.98 13.47 -38.69
N TYR A 3 19.70 12.45 -37.87
CA TYR A 3 20.49 12.17 -36.68
C TYR A 3 21.59 11.18 -37.06
N GLU A 4 22.73 11.27 -36.38
CA GLU A 4 23.81 10.29 -36.48
C GLU A 4 23.84 9.46 -35.19
N VAL A 5 23.90 8.13 -35.34
CA VAL A 5 24.03 7.23 -34.18
C VAL A 5 25.50 7.20 -33.78
N LEU A 6 25.81 7.83 -32.65
CA LEU A 6 27.18 7.88 -32.13
C LEU A 6 27.59 6.57 -31.45
N ASP A 7 26.66 5.90 -30.77
CA ASP A 7 26.97 4.69 -29.99
C ASP A 7 25.74 3.77 -29.83
N LYS A 8 26.00 2.49 -29.56
CA LYS A 8 25.02 1.47 -29.19
C LYS A 8 25.59 0.60 -28.09
N PHE A 9 24.87 0.52 -26.97
CA PHE A 9 25.30 -0.23 -25.80
C PHE A 9 24.14 -1.01 -25.19
N SER A 10 24.47 -1.98 -24.35
CA SER A 10 23.47 -2.74 -23.58
C SER A 10 22.88 -1.86 -22.48
N GLY A 11 21.57 -1.97 -22.21
CA GLY A 11 20.91 -1.26 -21.12
C GLY A 11 21.56 -1.51 -19.75
N ALA A 12 22.15 -2.70 -19.54
CA ALA A 12 22.89 -3.03 -18.33
C ALA A 12 24.08 -2.09 -18.08
N SER A 13 24.69 -1.53 -19.13
CA SER A 13 25.79 -0.57 -18.99
C SER A 13 25.36 0.79 -18.42
N LEU A 14 24.06 1.12 -18.51
CA LEU A 14 23.54 2.37 -17.95
C LEU A 14 23.24 2.26 -16.46
N VAL A 15 23.04 1.04 -15.92
CA VAL A 15 22.62 0.84 -14.53
C VAL A 15 23.61 1.48 -13.57
N GLY A 16 23.10 2.28 -12.64
CA GLY A 16 23.90 3.06 -11.68
C GLY A 16 24.31 4.45 -12.17
N THR A 17 24.16 4.77 -13.47
CA THR A 17 24.45 6.11 -13.99
C THR A 17 23.57 7.14 -13.30
N LYS A 18 24.18 8.12 -12.64
CA LYS A 18 23.49 9.22 -11.97
C LYS A 18 22.99 10.24 -12.99
N TYR A 19 21.83 10.83 -12.74
CA TYR A 19 21.24 11.88 -13.56
C TYR A 19 20.76 13.04 -12.70
N VAL A 20 20.56 14.20 -13.32
CA VAL A 20 20.02 15.37 -12.63
C VAL A 20 18.49 15.33 -12.68
N PRO A 21 17.77 15.32 -11.55
CA PRO A 21 16.31 15.31 -11.55
C PRO A 21 15.72 16.57 -12.19
N LEU A 22 14.47 16.51 -12.63
CA LEU A 22 13.76 17.65 -13.22
C LEU A 22 13.46 18.76 -12.20
N PHE A 23 13.26 18.36 -10.94
CA PHE A 23 12.96 19.23 -9.82
C PHE A 23 13.81 18.85 -8.61
N ASP A 24 14.14 19.83 -7.78
CA ASP A 24 15.08 19.68 -6.68
C ASP A 24 14.36 19.40 -5.34
N TYR A 25 13.07 19.05 -5.37
CA TYR A 25 12.25 18.85 -4.17
C TYR A 25 12.68 17.64 -3.32
N PHE A 26 13.38 16.67 -3.90
CA PHE A 26 13.72 15.41 -3.25
C PHE A 26 15.23 15.16 -3.23
N THR A 27 16.03 16.23 -3.23
CA THR A 27 17.50 16.14 -3.26
C THR A 27 18.08 15.41 -2.04
N GLU A 28 17.34 15.31 -0.94
CA GLU A 28 17.72 14.50 0.22
C GLU A 28 17.91 13.00 -0.11
N TYR A 29 17.32 12.50 -1.20
CA TYR A 29 17.51 11.11 -1.65
C TYR A 29 18.69 10.95 -2.61
N SER A 30 19.50 11.98 -2.87
CA SER A 30 20.53 11.94 -3.92
C SER A 30 21.58 10.86 -3.75
N ASP A 31 21.81 10.40 -2.51
CA ASP A 31 22.73 9.31 -2.22
C ASP A 31 22.27 8.00 -2.85
N VAL A 32 21.00 7.64 -2.66
CA VAL A 32 20.41 6.36 -3.11
C VAL A 32 19.67 6.44 -4.44
N ALA A 33 19.01 7.57 -4.72
CA ALA A 33 18.13 7.79 -5.86
C ALA A 33 18.85 8.49 -7.04
N PHE A 34 18.05 9.01 -7.98
CA PHE A 34 18.49 9.71 -9.20
C PHE A 34 19.58 8.99 -9.99
N ARG A 35 19.44 7.66 -10.08
CA ARG A 35 20.29 6.78 -10.88
C ARG A 35 19.44 5.87 -11.75
N VAL A 36 20.01 5.38 -12.84
CA VAL A 36 19.35 4.37 -13.67
C VAL A 36 19.29 3.03 -12.93
N VAL A 37 18.13 2.40 -12.98
CA VAL A 37 17.86 1.03 -12.51
C VAL A 37 17.31 0.21 -13.67
N ALA A 38 17.47 -1.12 -13.59
CA ALA A 38 16.94 -2.03 -14.59
C ALA A 38 15.78 -2.85 -14.01
N ASP A 39 14.78 -3.10 -14.86
CA ASP A 39 13.67 -4.02 -14.58
C ASP A 39 13.09 -4.52 -15.92
N ASP A 40 12.48 -5.69 -15.91
CA ASP A 40 12.00 -6.38 -17.11
C ASP A 40 10.60 -5.92 -17.57
N PHE A 41 9.91 -5.05 -16.82
CA PHE A 41 8.59 -4.53 -17.22
C PHE A 41 8.62 -3.53 -18.39
N VAL A 42 9.80 -2.99 -18.71
CA VAL A 42 9.95 -1.98 -19.76
C VAL A 42 9.87 -2.61 -21.14
N THR A 43 8.87 -2.22 -21.94
CA THR A 43 8.65 -2.78 -23.28
C THR A 43 9.18 -1.88 -24.41
N PRO A 44 9.58 -2.44 -25.56
CA PRO A 44 10.05 -1.64 -26.70
C PRO A 44 8.91 -0.96 -27.49
N HIS A 45 7.65 -1.22 -27.14
CA HIS A 45 6.49 -0.79 -27.91
C HIS A 45 5.88 0.54 -27.44
N GLY A 46 6.36 1.10 -26.32
CA GLY A 46 5.83 2.33 -25.73
C GLY A 46 6.94 3.27 -25.24
N GLY A 47 6.77 4.57 -25.50
CA GLY A 47 7.68 5.61 -25.01
C GLY A 47 9.06 5.57 -25.67
N THR A 48 10.12 5.75 -24.87
CA THR A 48 11.51 5.85 -25.32
C THR A 48 12.38 4.66 -24.93
N GLY A 49 11.81 3.66 -24.22
CA GLY A 49 12.58 2.59 -23.58
C GLY A 49 13.24 3.01 -22.25
N VAL A 50 13.04 4.25 -21.79
CA VAL A 50 13.44 4.71 -20.46
C VAL A 50 12.18 5.23 -19.74
N VAL A 51 11.87 4.66 -18.58
CA VAL A 51 10.66 4.95 -17.82
C VAL A 51 10.98 5.82 -16.61
N HIS A 52 10.21 6.88 -16.41
CA HIS A 52 10.26 7.65 -15.17
C HIS A 52 9.63 6.83 -14.04
N CYS A 53 10.34 6.70 -12.92
CA CYS A 53 9.90 5.93 -11.77
C CYS A 53 9.53 6.88 -10.61
N ALA A 54 8.29 6.80 -10.15
CA ALA A 54 7.74 7.52 -9.02
C ALA A 54 7.04 6.51 -8.06
N PRO A 55 7.76 5.99 -7.04
CA PRO A 55 7.29 4.84 -6.24
C PRO A 55 5.98 5.06 -5.50
N ALA A 56 5.57 6.31 -5.27
CA ALA A 56 4.30 6.64 -4.63
C ALA A 56 3.09 6.56 -5.56
N PHE A 57 3.27 6.35 -6.87
CA PHE A 57 2.21 6.45 -7.88
C PHE A 57 2.15 5.27 -8.87
N GLY A 58 2.96 4.23 -8.67
CA GLY A 58 2.97 3.02 -9.50
C GLY A 58 3.40 1.79 -8.69
N GLU A 59 2.74 0.65 -8.91
CA GLU A 59 3.07 -0.61 -8.24
C GLU A 59 4.44 -1.15 -8.68
N ASP A 60 4.71 -1.15 -9.99
CA ASP A 60 6.01 -1.53 -10.53
C ASP A 60 7.10 -0.57 -10.04
N ASP A 61 6.83 0.74 -10.06
CA ASP A 61 7.76 1.77 -9.56
C ASP A 61 8.13 1.51 -8.10
N TYR A 62 7.14 1.19 -7.26
CA TYR A 62 7.32 0.86 -5.85
C TYR A 62 8.18 -0.40 -5.68
N ARG A 63 7.85 -1.48 -6.40
CA ARG A 63 8.60 -2.75 -6.38
C ARG A 63 10.06 -2.55 -6.81
N VAL A 64 10.28 -1.91 -7.95
CA VAL A 64 11.62 -1.65 -8.50
C VAL A 64 12.45 -0.81 -7.54
N CYS A 65 11.84 0.20 -6.91
CA CYS A 65 12.53 1.03 -5.91
C CYS A 65 12.90 0.25 -4.65
N ILE A 66 12.07 -0.71 -4.21
CA ILE A 66 12.41 -1.60 -3.07
C ILE A 66 13.58 -2.51 -3.44
N GLU A 67 13.49 -3.20 -4.58
CA GLU A 67 14.53 -4.15 -5.03
C GLU A 67 15.89 -3.47 -5.22
N ASN A 68 15.89 -2.19 -5.61
CA ASN A 68 17.08 -1.37 -5.79
C ASN A 68 17.50 -0.56 -4.54
N GLN A 69 16.87 -0.79 -3.38
CA GLN A 69 17.18 -0.12 -2.12
C GLN A 69 17.07 1.42 -2.19
N ILE A 70 16.18 1.93 -3.03
CA ILE A 70 15.84 3.36 -3.11
C ILE A 70 14.84 3.71 -2.00
N ILE A 71 13.93 2.79 -1.70
CA ILE A 71 12.98 2.87 -0.60
C ILE A 71 12.98 1.55 0.18
N THR A 72 12.60 1.61 1.45
CA THR A 72 12.51 0.43 2.32
C THR A 72 11.04 0.07 2.54
N LYS A 73 10.70 -1.22 2.41
CA LYS A 73 9.35 -1.73 2.73
C LYS A 73 9.02 -1.45 4.20
N GLY A 74 7.93 -0.73 4.45
CA GLY A 74 7.44 -0.41 5.80
C GLY A 74 7.90 0.92 6.37
N GLU A 75 8.81 1.63 5.69
CA GLU A 75 9.15 3.02 6.05
C GLU A 75 8.16 4.02 5.43
N SER A 76 8.10 5.22 6.01
CA SER A 76 7.23 6.29 5.50
C SER A 76 7.70 6.72 4.11
N LEU A 77 6.89 6.40 3.10
CA LEU A 77 7.09 6.86 1.74
C LEU A 77 6.61 8.31 1.63
N LEU A 78 7.46 9.21 1.14
CA LEU A 78 7.02 10.57 0.83
C LEU A 78 6.10 10.58 -0.39
N VAL A 79 4.87 11.03 -0.16
CA VAL A 79 3.85 11.18 -1.20
C VAL A 79 3.70 12.67 -1.51
N ALA A 80 3.87 13.04 -2.78
CA ALA A 80 3.83 14.43 -3.23
C ALA A 80 2.40 15.02 -3.29
N VAL A 81 1.38 14.19 -3.10
CA VAL A 81 -0.04 14.52 -3.32
C VAL A 81 -0.88 14.10 -2.11
N ASP A 82 -1.75 14.97 -1.64
CA ASP A 82 -2.64 14.76 -0.49
C ASP A 82 -3.93 13.98 -0.85
N ASP A 83 -4.78 13.76 0.16
CA ASP A 83 -6.08 13.07 0.07
C ASP A 83 -7.08 13.70 -0.92
N ASN A 84 -6.94 14.98 -1.22
CA ASN A 84 -7.79 15.70 -2.16
C ASN A 84 -7.22 15.72 -3.59
N GLY A 85 -6.11 15.03 -3.83
CA GLY A 85 -5.43 15.05 -5.13
C GLY A 85 -4.70 16.37 -5.39
N CYS A 86 -4.32 17.11 -4.35
CA CYS A 86 -3.57 18.35 -4.43
C CYS A 86 -2.12 18.14 -4.02
N PHE A 87 -1.19 18.92 -4.58
CA PHE A 87 0.22 18.81 -4.20
C PHE A 87 0.46 19.27 -2.75
N THR A 88 1.32 18.54 -2.03
CA THR A 88 1.67 18.86 -0.64
C THR A 88 2.58 20.09 -0.55
N ALA A 89 2.84 20.57 0.69
CA ALA A 89 3.75 21.69 0.95
C ALA A 89 5.19 21.47 0.45
N LYS A 90 5.60 20.20 0.26
CA LYS A 90 6.92 19.84 -0.25
C LYS A 90 7.14 20.29 -1.70
N ILE A 91 6.08 20.33 -2.50
CA ILE A 91 6.12 20.74 -3.91
C ILE A 91 5.83 22.24 -3.98
N THR A 92 6.84 23.06 -3.73
CA THR A 92 6.67 24.50 -3.46
C THR A 92 5.99 25.26 -4.59
N ASP A 93 6.32 24.95 -5.85
CA ASP A 93 5.84 25.73 -7.00
C ASP A 93 4.36 25.44 -7.34
N PHE A 94 3.83 24.32 -6.85
CA PHE A 94 2.47 23.85 -7.14
C PHE A 94 1.65 23.53 -5.90
N SER A 95 2.13 23.93 -4.72
CA SER A 95 1.52 23.55 -3.44
C SER A 95 0.04 23.93 -3.36
N GLY A 96 -0.79 22.99 -2.88
CA GLY A 96 -2.23 23.15 -2.74
C GLY A 96 -3.03 23.11 -4.05
N ARG A 97 -2.37 22.92 -5.21
CA ARG A 97 -3.04 22.84 -6.50
C ARG A 97 -3.42 21.42 -6.85
N TYR A 98 -4.59 21.25 -7.46
CA TYR A 98 -5.02 19.98 -8.03
C TYR A 98 -4.08 19.53 -9.15
N ILE A 99 -3.71 18.25 -9.14
CA ILE A 99 -2.68 17.69 -10.02
C ILE A 99 -2.92 17.96 -11.52
N LYS A 100 -4.16 17.86 -12.01
CA LYS A 100 -4.47 18.05 -13.43
C LYS A 100 -4.43 19.52 -13.84
N ASP A 101 -4.73 20.43 -12.91
CA ASP A 101 -4.66 21.86 -13.16
C ASP A 101 -3.21 22.37 -13.21
N ALA A 102 -2.29 21.62 -12.60
CA ALA A 102 -0.86 21.93 -12.59
C ALA A 102 -0.11 21.43 -13.85
N ASP A 103 -0.65 20.48 -14.61
CA ASP A 103 0.03 19.86 -15.76
C ASP A 103 0.61 20.90 -16.73
N LYS A 104 -0.17 21.93 -17.08
CA LYS A 104 0.24 23.00 -18.00
C LYS A 104 1.44 23.79 -17.48
N ASP A 105 1.46 24.07 -16.19
CA ASP A 105 2.49 24.89 -15.57
C ASP A 105 3.76 24.08 -15.33
N ILE A 106 3.64 22.79 -14.99
CA ILE A 106 4.77 21.85 -14.94
C ILE A 106 5.46 21.80 -16.31
N ILE A 107 4.69 21.66 -17.40
CA ILE A 107 5.23 21.67 -18.77
C ILE A 107 5.95 22.98 -19.05
N GLN A 108 5.37 24.12 -18.66
CA GLN A 108 5.98 25.43 -18.88
C GLN A 108 7.28 25.60 -18.10
N VAL A 109 7.36 25.11 -16.86
CA VAL A 109 8.60 25.12 -16.07
C VAL A 109 9.67 24.25 -16.71
N VAL A 110 9.34 23.02 -17.14
CA VAL A 110 10.30 22.12 -17.80
C VAL A 110 10.78 22.71 -19.14
N LYS A 111 9.88 23.39 -19.87
CA LYS A 111 10.23 24.14 -21.08
C LYS A 111 11.18 25.29 -20.80
N ASN A 112 10.91 26.09 -19.76
CA ASN A 112 11.76 27.21 -19.35
C ASN A 112 13.15 26.75 -18.90
N LYS A 113 13.26 25.56 -18.31
CA LYS A 113 14.54 24.91 -17.97
C LYS A 113 15.30 24.34 -19.19
N GLY A 114 14.72 24.40 -20.40
CA GLY A 114 15.33 23.86 -21.62
C GLY A 114 15.39 22.34 -21.67
N ARG A 115 14.63 21.63 -20.84
CA ARG A 115 14.66 20.16 -20.72
C ARG A 115 13.48 19.47 -21.42
N LEU A 116 12.62 20.23 -22.10
CA LEU A 116 11.50 19.70 -22.87
C LEU A 116 11.91 19.40 -24.32
N VAL A 117 12.01 18.12 -24.67
CA VAL A 117 12.42 17.69 -26.02
C VAL A 117 11.24 17.69 -27.00
N LYS A 118 10.08 17.16 -26.58
CA LYS A 118 8.87 17.05 -27.41
C LYS A 118 7.63 17.28 -26.56
N PHE A 119 6.65 17.98 -27.11
CA PHE A 119 5.33 18.19 -26.52
C PHE A 119 4.24 17.78 -27.53
N GLY A 120 3.19 17.12 -27.05
CA GLY A 120 2.07 16.68 -27.87
C GLY A 120 0.96 16.06 -27.02
N SER A 121 -0.16 15.73 -27.66
CA SER A 121 -1.33 15.09 -27.04
C SER A 121 -1.48 13.64 -27.48
N ILE A 122 -1.96 12.79 -26.58
CA ILE A 122 -2.32 11.40 -26.88
C ILE A 122 -3.76 11.15 -26.43
N THR A 123 -4.48 10.29 -27.16
CA THR A 123 -5.80 9.81 -26.76
C THR A 123 -5.68 8.36 -26.34
N HIS A 124 -6.13 8.04 -25.13
CA HIS A 124 -6.14 6.67 -24.61
C HIS A 124 -7.31 6.45 -23.66
N SER A 125 -7.53 5.20 -23.26
CA SER A 125 -8.42 4.87 -22.15
C SER A 125 -7.75 5.23 -20.82
N TYR A 126 -8.48 5.92 -19.95
CA TYR A 126 -8.02 6.27 -18.61
C TYR A 126 -9.10 5.89 -17.58
N ALA A 127 -8.70 5.58 -16.36
CA ALA A 127 -9.63 5.17 -15.31
C ALA A 127 -10.34 6.38 -14.69
N PHE A 128 -11.67 6.29 -14.56
CA PHE A 128 -12.51 7.31 -13.94
C PHE A 128 -13.34 6.69 -12.82
N CYS A 129 -13.66 7.49 -11.81
CA CYS A 129 -14.59 7.10 -10.77
C CYS A 129 -15.97 6.86 -11.37
N ALA A 130 -16.53 5.66 -11.17
CA ALA A 130 -17.82 5.25 -11.73
C ALA A 130 -19.04 6.06 -11.24
N ARG A 131 -18.86 6.91 -10.22
CA ARG A 131 -19.93 7.75 -9.66
C ARG A 131 -19.75 9.23 -9.99
N SER A 132 -18.56 9.78 -9.77
CA SER A 132 -18.28 11.21 -9.94
C SER A 132 -17.69 11.56 -11.30
N ASN A 133 -17.31 10.57 -12.13
CA ASN A 133 -16.57 10.78 -13.38
C ASN A 133 -15.30 11.63 -13.21
N THR A 134 -14.67 11.57 -12.03
CA THR A 134 -13.37 12.19 -11.78
C THR A 134 -12.24 11.24 -12.18
N PRO A 135 -11.14 11.72 -12.78
CA PRO A 135 -9.99 10.88 -13.11
C PRO A 135 -9.41 10.23 -11.85
N LEU A 136 -9.16 8.93 -11.89
CA LEU A 136 -8.51 8.22 -10.78
C LEU A 136 -6.99 8.36 -10.88
N ILE A 137 -6.33 8.31 -9.72
CA ILE A 137 -4.88 8.21 -9.63
C ILE A 137 -4.51 7.02 -8.76
N TRP A 138 -3.38 6.40 -9.09
CA TRP A 138 -2.72 5.45 -8.20
C TRP A 138 -1.87 6.26 -7.23
N ARG A 139 -2.08 6.06 -5.94
CA ARG A 139 -1.34 6.74 -4.88
C ARG A 139 -1.07 5.76 -3.75
N ALA A 140 0.14 5.75 -3.25
CA ALA A 140 0.48 5.04 -2.02
C ALA A 140 -0.30 5.64 -0.85
N VAL A 141 -0.92 4.77 -0.07
CA VAL A 141 -1.62 5.11 1.17
C VAL A 141 -1.17 4.14 2.25
N PRO A 142 -1.00 4.61 3.50
CA PRO A 142 -0.71 3.70 4.61
C PRO A 142 -1.85 2.68 4.74
N ASN A 143 -1.49 1.42 4.96
CA ASN A 143 -2.44 0.33 5.13
C ASN A 143 -1.82 -0.72 6.05
N TRP A 144 -2.65 -1.43 6.81
CA TRP A 144 -2.23 -2.61 7.56
C TRP A 144 -2.25 -3.83 6.66
N PHE A 145 -1.15 -4.59 6.71
CA PHE A 145 -0.96 -5.78 5.90
C PHE A 145 -0.82 -7.03 6.76
N ILE A 146 -1.43 -8.13 6.32
CA ILE A 146 -1.12 -9.46 6.80
C ILE A 146 0.02 -10.01 5.92
N ALA A 147 1.09 -10.49 6.56
CA ALA A 147 2.30 -10.97 5.91
C ALA A 147 2.12 -12.34 5.23
N VAL A 148 1.25 -12.40 4.22
CA VAL A 148 0.90 -13.61 3.46
C VAL A 148 2.12 -14.19 2.75
N GLU A 149 3.06 -13.35 2.32
CA GLU A 149 4.29 -13.80 1.66
C GLU A 149 5.08 -14.80 2.51
N LYS A 150 5.05 -14.65 3.84
CA LYS A 150 5.72 -15.56 4.79
C LYS A 150 5.02 -16.91 4.94
N LEU A 151 3.72 -16.97 4.63
CA LEU A 151 2.89 -18.17 4.77
C LEU A 151 2.64 -18.87 3.44
N LYS A 152 3.14 -18.31 2.33
CA LYS A 152 2.81 -18.74 0.97
C LYS A 152 3.09 -20.23 0.74
N ASP A 153 4.26 -20.71 1.13
CA ASP A 153 4.65 -22.11 0.94
C ASP A 153 3.75 -23.07 1.73
N GLN A 154 3.38 -22.68 2.95
CA GLN A 154 2.47 -23.46 3.80
C GLN A 154 1.05 -23.49 3.21
N VAL A 155 0.57 -22.35 2.69
CA VAL A 155 -0.77 -22.26 2.07
C VAL A 155 -0.83 -23.10 0.79
N LEU A 156 0.23 -23.08 -0.03
CA LEU A 156 0.34 -23.90 -1.24
C LEU A 156 0.32 -25.40 -0.88
N GLU A 157 1.05 -25.80 0.16
CA GLU A 157 1.09 -27.20 0.59
C GLU A 157 -0.25 -27.69 1.18
N ASN A 158 -0.89 -26.86 2.00
CA ASN A 158 -2.23 -27.15 2.51
C ASN A 158 -3.26 -27.22 1.38
N SER A 159 -3.16 -26.34 0.38
CA SER A 159 -4.06 -26.36 -0.78
C SER A 159 -3.97 -27.68 -1.55
N LYS A 160 -2.78 -28.29 -1.68
CA LYS A 160 -2.63 -29.60 -2.35
C LYS A 160 -3.43 -30.71 -1.69
N GLN A 161 -3.59 -30.68 -0.37
CA GLN A 161 -4.32 -31.69 0.42
C GLN A 161 -5.85 -31.57 0.29
N THR A 162 -6.35 -30.49 -0.31
CA THR A 162 -7.81 -30.27 -0.49
C THR A 162 -8.34 -30.90 -1.77
N TYR A 163 -9.61 -31.30 -1.77
CA TYR A 163 -10.32 -31.81 -2.95
C TYR A 163 -11.20 -30.72 -3.55
N TRP A 164 -11.11 -30.49 -4.86
CA TRP A 164 -11.85 -29.43 -5.55
C TRP A 164 -12.58 -30.01 -6.75
N VAL A 165 -13.84 -29.60 -6.93
CA VAL A 165 -14.60 -29.94 -8.13
C VAL A 165 -14.94 -28.65 -8.87
N PRO A 166 -14.43 -28.41 -10.08
CA PRO A 166 -13.51 -29.24 -10.88
C PRO A 166 -12.01 -29.00 -10.58
N ASP A 167 -11.18 -30.03 -10.76
CA ASP A 167 -9.74 -30.02 -10.42
C ASP A 167 -8.95 -28.88 -11.08
N PHE A 168 -9.27 -28.54 -12.33
CA PHE A 168 -8.53 -27.49 -13.05
C PHE A 168 -8.63 -26.11 -12.38
N VAL A 169 -9.68 -25.85 -11.59
CA VAL A 169 -9.84 -24.57 -10.88
C VAL A 169 -8.81 -24.46 -9.77
N LYS A 170 -8.59 -25.54 -9.02
CA LYS A 170 -7.54 -25.63 -8.00
C LYS A 170 -6.17 -25.40 -8.63
N GLU A 171 -5.83 -26.16 -9.66
CA GLU A 171 -4.47 -26.15 -10.23
C GLU A 171 -4.16 -24.91 -11.07
N LYS A 172 -5.11 -24.39 -11.85
CA LYS A 172 -4.82 -23.31 -12.82
C LYS A 172 -5.27 -21.93 -12.39
N ARG A 173 -6.31 -21.83 -11.57
CA ARG A 173 -6.82 -20.52 -11.11
C ARG A 173 -6.32 -20.20 -9.73
N PHE A 174 -6.60 -21.07 -8.76
CA PHE A 174 -6.31 -20.78 -7.37
C PHE A 174 -4.82 -20.94 -7.05
N HIS A 175 -4.18 -22.02 -7.49
CA HIS A 175 -2.76 -22.25 -7.28
C HIS A 175 -1.88 -21.16 -7.92
N ASN A 176 -2.09 -20.87 -9.21
CA ASN A 176 -1.36 -19.79 -9.90
C ASN A 176 -1.55 -18.41 -9.25
N TRP A 177 -2.73 -18.16 -8.66
CA TRP A 177 -2.97 -16.93 -7.88
C TRP A 177 -2.20 -16.94 -6.54
N LEU A 178 -2.20 -18.06 -5.82
CA LEU A 178 -1.46 -18.24 -4.57
C LEU A 178 0.05 -18.13 -4.74
N GLU A 179 0.63 -18.66 -5.83
CA GLU A 179 2.07 -18.59 -6.12
C GLU A 179 2.59 -17.14 -6.20
N ASN A 180 1.72 -16.25 -6.67
CA ASN A 180 1.99 -14.82 -6.86
C ASN A 180 1.34 -13.95 -5.77
N ALA A 181 0.80 -14.57 -4.70
CA ALA A 181 0.15 -13.84 -3.63
C ALA A 181 1.15 -12.88 -2.94
N ARG A 182 0.71 -11.63 -2.80
CA ARG A 182 1.39 -10.58 -2.04
C ARG A 182 0.76 -10.44 -0.67
N ASP A 183 1.40 -9.65 0.18
CA ASP A 183 0.83 -9.29 1.48
C ASP A 183 -0.57 -8.69 1.33
N TRP A 184 -1.50 -9.14 2.17
CA TRP A 184 -2.90 -8.76 2.07
C TRP A 184 -3.15 -7.47 2.83
N ALA A 185 -3.48 -6.39 2.09
CA ALA A 185 -3.99 -5.15 2.65
C ALA A 185 -5.33 -5.40 3.35
N VAL A 186 -5.32 -5.54 4.68
CA VAL A 186 -6.48 -5.96 5.48
C VAL A 186 -7.24 -4.78 6.08
N SER A 187 -6.69 -3.56 6.06
CA SER A 187 -7.38 -2.38 6.60
C SER A 187 -8.10 -1.55 5.55
N ARG A 188 -9.18 -0.90 5.96
CA ARG A 188 -10.03 -0.03 5.14
C ARG A 188 -10.34 1.25 5.92
N THR A 189 -10.13 2.39 5.28
CA THR A 189 -10.54 3.70 5.80
C THR A 189 -12.05 3.90 5.58
N ARG A 190 -12.86 3.21 6.38
CA ARG A 190 -14.33 3.20 6.31
C ARG A 190 -14.95 3.29 7.70
N PHE A 191 -16.25 3.64 7.75
CA PHE A 191 -16.96 3.83 9.01
C PHE A 191 -17.66 2.58 9.54
N TRP A 192 -18.21 1.74 8.64
CA TRP A 192 -18.96 0.53 9.01
C TRP A 192 -18.14 -0.73 8.70
N GLY A 193 -17.87 -1.52 9.73
CA GLY A 193 -17.05 -2.74 9.71
C GLY A 193 -16.44 -2.99 11.09
N THR A 194 -15.87 -4.17 11.29
CA THR A 194 -15.17 -4.51 12.54
C THR A 194 -13.93 -3.63 12.70
N PRO A 195 -13.82 -2.81 13.75
CA PRO A 195 -12.67 -1.91 13.89
C PRO A 195 -11.37 -2.69 14.12
N LEU A 196 -10.25 -2.22 13.55
CA LEU A 196 -8.95 -2.81 13.86
C LEU A 196 -8.65 -2.60 15.35
N PRO A 197 -8.36 -3.67 16.12
CA PRO A 197 -8.20 -3.58 17.57
C PRO A 197 -6.78 -3.17 17.95
N VAL A 198 -6.23 -2.16 17.27
CA VAL A 198 -4.85 -1.70 17.44
C VAL A 198 -4.85 -0.32 18.05
N TRP A 199 -4.25 -0.18 19.24
CA TRP A 199 -4.00 1.09 19.90
C TRP A 199 -2.52 1.44 19.73
N ILE A 200 -2.24 2.66 19.29
CA ILE A 200 -0.90 3.13 18.99
C ILE A 200 -0.63 4.48 19.66
N SER A 201 0.60 4.70 20.10
CA SER A 201 1.06 6.00 20.60
C SER A 201 1.20 7.00 19.47
N GLU A 202 1.21 8.30 19.79
CA GLU A 202 1.33 9.37 18.80
C GLU A 202 2.65 9.31 17.99
N ASP A 203 3.73 8.83 18.61
CA ASP A 203 5.03 8.61 17.98
C ASP A 203 5.17 7.25 17.25
N GLY A 204 4.16 6.37 17.35
CA GLY A 204 4.17 5.06 16.71
C GLY A 204 5.04 3.99 17.37
N GLU A 205 5.73 4.30 18.47
CA GLU A 205 6.67 3.37 19.10
C GLU A 205 6.01 2.33 20.02
N GLU A 206 4.87 2.67 20.63
CA GLU A 206 4.11 1.76 21.49
C GLU A 206 2.82 1.34 20.78
N THR A 207 2.67 0.04 20.55
CA THR A 207 1.48 -0.55 19.93
C THR A 207 0.94 -1.68 20.79
N ILE A 208 -0.36 -1.66 21.06
CA ILE A 208 -1.08 -2.70 21.80
C ILE A 208 -2.21 -3.22 20.92
N VAL A 209 -2.24 -4.54 20.71
CA VAL A 209 -3.33 -5.22 20.01
C VAL A 209 -4.27 -5.84 21.03
N MET A 210 -5.55 -5.46 20.98
CA MET A 210 -6.59 -6.02 21.82
C MET A 210 -7.12 -7.31 21.20
N ASP A 211 -7.10 -8.38 21.98
CA ASP A 211 -7.53 -9.72 21.57
C ASP A 211 -8.90 -10.10 22.16
N SER A 212 -9.43 -9.30 23.09
CA SER A 212 -10.65 -9.57 23.84
C SER A 212 -11.26 -8.28 24.40
N ILE A 213 -12.56 -8.33 24.69
CA ILE A 213 -13.26 -7.27 25.43
C ILE A 213 -12.64 -7.09 26.81
N ASP A 214 -12.41 -8.19 27.54
CA ASP A 214 -11.80 -8.16 28.87
C ASP A 214 -10.44 -7.45 28.89
N LYS A 215 -9.59 -7.68 27.89
CA LYS A 215 -8.32 -6.96 27.77
C LYS A 215 -8.55 -5.47 27.57
N LEU A 216 -9.47 -5.07 26.70
CA LEU A 216 -9.81 -3.65 26.50
C LEU A 216 -10.35 -3.02 27.79
N GLU A 217 -11.24 -3.69 28.51
CA GLU A 217 -11.79 -3.18 29.78
C GLU A 217 -10.70 -3.05 30.85
N ASN A 218 -9.79 -4.02 30.96
CA ASN A 218 -8.69 -3.98 31.91
C ASN A 218 -7.71 -2.84 31.65
N PHE A 219 -7.38 -2.57 30.39
CA PHE A 219 -6.44 -1.51 30.01
C PHE A 219 -7.07 -0.11 30.03
N SER A 220 -8.36 0.01 29.68
CA SER A 220 -9.05 1.30 29.59
C SER A 220 -9.78 1.70 30.87
N GLY A 221 -10.16 0.73 31.71
CA GLY A 221 -11.10 0.92 32.82
C GLY A 221 -12.55 1.19 32.39
N VAL A 222 -12.85 1.08 31.09
CA VAL A 222 -14.18 1.35 30.51
C VAL A 222 -14.84 0.04 30.14
N LYS A 223 -16.09 -0.14 30.59
CA LYS A 223 -16.89 -1.28 30.15
C LYS A 223 -17.50 -1.04 28.77
N VAL A 224 -17.45 -2.05 27.92
CA VAL A 224 -17.94 -1.95 26.53
C VAL A 224 -18.87 -3.09 26.18
N THR A 225 -19.98 -2.76 25.52
CA THR A 225 -20.96 -3.76 25.04
C THR A 225 -21.09 -3.78 23.53
N ASP A 226 -20.67 -2.69 22.86
CA ASP A 226 -20.66 -2.55 21.42
C ASP A 226 -19.26 -2.08 21.00
N LEU A 227 -18.65 -2.83 20.08
CA LEU A 227 -17.30 -2.57 19.58
C LEU A 227 -17.26 -1.78 18.28
N HIS A 228 -18.39 -1.28 17.77
CA HIS A 228 -18.37 -0.43 16.57
C HIS A 228 -17.68 0.90 16.86
N ARG A 229 -17.03 1.46 15.83
CA ARG A 229 -16.18 2.67 15.90
C ARG A 229 -16.71 3.79 16.80
N HIS A 230 -17.98 4.17 16.63
CA HIS A 230 -18.59 5.28 17.36
C HIS A 230 -18.68 5.05 18.88
N HIS A 231 -18.60 3.80 19.32
CA HIS A 231 -18.58 3.42 20.73
C HIS A 231 -17.18 3.26 21.32
N ILE A 232 -16.15 3.05 20.49
CA ILE A 232 -14.80 2.72 21.00
C ILE A 232 -13.68 3.67 20.56
N ASP A 233 -13.88 4.50 19.53
CA ASP A 233 -12.82 5.39 19.00
C ASP A 233 -12.34 6.44 20.03
N HIS A 234 -13.20 6.79 20.99
CA HIS A 234 -12.86 7.73 22.08
C HIS A 234 -12.12 7.08 23.24
N ILE A 235 -12.05 5.75 23.29
CA ILE A 235 -11.40 5.00 24.38
C ILE A 235 -9.88 5.06 24.19
N THR A 236 -9.18 5.54 25.21
CA THR A 236 -7.73 5.70 25.22
C THR A 236 -7.08 4.81 26.25
N ILE A 237 -5.86 4.34 25.99
CA ILE A 237 -5.10 3.50 26.91
C ILE A 237 -3.90 4.29 27.45
N PRO A 238 -3.65 4.34 28.77
CA PRO A 238 -2.44 4.94 29.30
C PRO A 238 -1.17 4.26 28.76
N SER A 239 -0.16 5.04 28.38
CA SER A 239 1.13 4.49 27.93
C SER A 239 1.86 3.76 29.07
N ASN A 240 2.37 2.56 28.78
CA ASN A 240 3.19 1.82 29.76
C ASN A 240 4.62 2.39 29.87
N ARG A 241 5.03 3.25 28.93
CA ARG A 241 6.32 3.98 29.00
C ARG A 241 6.30 5.09 30.05
N GLY A 242 5.12 5.45 30.57
CA GLY A 242 4.93 6.41 31.64
C GLY A 242 4.07 7.62 31.23
N PRO A 243 3.68 8.46 32.20
CA PRO A 243 2.67 9.50 32.00
C PRO A 243 3.11 10.60 31.01
N ASN A 244 4.41 10.79 30.81
CA ASN A 244 4.95 11.80 29.89
C ASN A 244 4.71 11.45 28.41
N PHE A 245 4.43 10.18 28.11
CA PHE A 245 4.17 9.70 26.75
C PHE A 245 2.67 9.71 26.41
N GLY A 246 1.83 10.19 27.32
CA GLY A 246 0.40 10.37 27.11
C GLY A 246 -0.37 9.06 27.03
N VAL A 247 -1.21 8.94 26.00
CA VAL A 247 -2.14 7.83 25.82
C VAL A 247 -2.03 7.27 24.40
N LEU A 248 -2.32 5.98 24.27
CA LEU A 248 -2.50 5.32 22.99
C LEU A 248 -3.94 5.51 22.53
N ARG A 249 -4.12 5.65 21.22
CA ARG A 249 -5.42 5.78 20.55
C ARG A 249 -5.60 4.66 19.54
N ARG A 250 -6.84 4.24 19.34
CA ARG A 250 -7.16 3.25 18.31
C ARG A 250 -6.81 3.83 16.94
N VAL A 251 -6.25 3.00 16.06
CA VAL A 251 -6.13 3.33 14.64
C VAL A 251 -7.52 3.56 14.04
N GLU A 252 -7.68 4.42 13.04
CA GLU A 252 -9.04 4.74 12.54
C GLU A 252 -9.65 3.62 11.70
N ASP A 253 -8.83 2.76 11.11
CA ASP A 253 -9.26 1.78 10.12
C ASP A 253 -10.15 0.67 10.69
N VAL A 254 -10.95 0.08 9.79
CA VAL A 254 -11.73 -1.14 10.00
C VAL A 254 -11.19 -2.27 9.13
N PHE A 255 -11.54 -3.51 9.46
CA PHE A 255 -11.14 -4.68 8.69
C PHE A 255 -11.79 -4.70 7.29
N ASP A 256 -11.08 -5.30 6.35
CA ASP A 256 -11.63 -5.80 5.11
C ASP A 256 -12.69 -6.86 5.40
N CYS A 257 -13.88 -6.77 4.79
CA CYS A 257 -14.98 -7.69 5.10
C CYS A 257 -14.65 -9.15 4.75
N TRP A 258 -13.71 -9.38 3.83
CA TRP A 258 -13.17 -10.71 3.55
C TRP A 258 -12.48 -11.34 4.76
N PHE A 259 -11.87 -10.54 5.64
CA PHE A 259 -11.31 -10.99 6.91
C PHE A 259 -12.40 -11.51 7.84
N GLU A 260 -13.50 -10.78 7.98
CA GLU A 260 -14.65 -11.19 8.79
C GLU A 260 -15.24 -12.51 8.26
N SER A 261 -15.48 -12.58 6.94
CA SER A 261 -16.02 -13.80 6.32
C SER A 261 -15.06 -14.99 6.40
N GLY A 262 -13.75 -14.76 6.29
CA GLY A 262 -12.71 -15.80 6.44
C GLY A 262 -12.54 -16.26 7.88
N SER A 263 -12.89 -15.42 8.85
CA SER A 263 -12.89 -15.73 10.28
C SER A 263 -14.11 -16.55 10.71
N MET A 264 -15.12 -16.68 9.84
CA MET A 264 -16.38 -17.36 10.12
C MET A 264 -16.22 -18.73 10.81
N PRO A 265 -15.31 -19.64 10.40
CA PRO A 265 -15.22 -20.99 10.98
C PRO A 265 -15.02 -21.03 12.49
N TYR A 266 -14.37 -20.01 13.08
CA TYR A 266 -14.17 -19.92 14.52
C TYR A 266 -15.01 -18.80 15.16
N ALA A 267 -15.25 -17.71 14.43
CA ALA A 267 -15.97 -16.56 14.96
C ALA A 267 -17.45 -16.85 15.27
N TYR A 268 -18.11 -17.70 14.48
CA TYR A 268 -19.56 -17.96 14.64
C TYR A 268 -19.95 -18.65 15.96
N ILE A 269 -18.99 -19.34 16.59
CA ILE A 269 -19.15 -20.08 17.85
C ILE A 269 -18.38 -19.46 19.01
N HIS A 270 -17.89 -18.23 18.82
CA HIS A 270 -17.17 -17.48 19.86
C HIS A 270 -15.87 -18.17 20.33
N TYR A 271 -15.22 -18.97 19.47
CA TYR A 271 -13.90 -19.53 19.75
C TYR A 271 -12.84 -18.40 19.79
N PRO A 272 -11.87 -18.43 20.73
CA PRO A 272 -11.57 -19.47 21.71
C PRO A 272 -12.24 -19.28 23.08
N PHE A 273 -13.16 -18.32 23.24
CA PHE A 273 -13.76 -17.98 24.52
C PHE A 273 -14.81 -19.01 24.96
N GLU A 274 -15.57 -19.53 23.99
CA GLU A 274 -16.61 -20.55 24.20
C GLU A 274 -16.51 -21.65 23.15
N ASN A 275 -17.22 -22.76 23.39
CA ASN A 275 -17.41 -23.85 22.42
C ASN A 275 -16.11 -24.45 21.85
N VAL A 276 -15.03 -24.46 22.64
CA VAL A 276 -13.70 -24.95 22.24
C VAL A 276 -13.75 -26.39 21.73
N GLU A 277 -14.31 -27.31 22.52
CA GLU A 277 -14.44 -28.72 22.12
C GLU A 277 -15.31 -28.89 20.87
N LEU A 278 -16.32 -28.05 20.69
CA LEU A 278 -17.16 -28.09 19.49
C LEU A 278 -16.37 -27.65 18.25
N PHE A 279 -15.55 -26.59 18.35
CA PHE A 279 -14.67 -26.17 17.26
C PHE A 279 -13.67 -27.27 16.89
N GLU A 280 -12.92 -27.77 17.88
CA GLU A 280 -11.85 -28.75 17.67
C GLU A 280 -12.36 -30.06 17.06
N ASN A 281 -13.59 -30.47 17.39
CA ASN A 281 -14.21 -31.68 16.82
C ASN A 281 -14.79 -31.48 15.41
N ASN A 282 -15.05 -30.23 14.98
CA ASN A 282 -15.69 -29.93 13.68
C ASN A 282 -14.75 -29.19 12.69
N PHE A 283 -13.52 -28.88 13.10
CA PHE A 283 -12.49 -28.31 12.25
C PHE A 283 -11.41 -29.37 11.94
N PRO A 284 -11.01 -29.56 10.67
CA PRO A 284 -11.45 -28.87 9.46
C PRO A 284 -12.87 -29.27 9.03
N GLY A 285 -13.61 -28.34 8.42
CA GLY A 285 -14.95 -28.64 7.87
C GLY A 285 -14.90 -29.75 6.82
N HIS A 286 -15.93 -30.59 6.79
CA HIS A 286 -16.05 -31.75 5.90
C HIS A 286 -16.26 -31.39 4.42
#